data_AF-A0A4R4Q989-F1
#
_entry.id   AF-A0A4R4Q989-F1
#
_cell.length_a   1.000
_cell.length_b   1.000
_cell.length_c   1.000
_cell.angle_alpha   90.00
_cell.angle_beta   90.00
_cell.angle_gamma   90.00
#
_symmetry.space_group_name_H-M   'P 1'
#
loop_
_entity.id
_entity.type
_entity.pdbx_description
1 polymer ?
#
loop_
_entity_poly.entity_id
_entity_poly.type
_entity_poly.pdbx_seq_one_letter_code
_entity_poly.pdbx_strand_id
1 'polypeptide(L)'
;MRIRPVHGADVVICSCEEFPSFFVFGYNTRRFLIGMKLTDSLVGNGPVVVPKSGAPLYLGGSGSPIEEQLGERPITEEFGEPD
;
A
#
# COMPACT_ATOMS: atom_id res chain seq x y z
N MET A 1 12.47 15.25 -8.35
CA MET A 1 12.20 13.79 -8.35
C MET A 1 12.25 13.29 -9.78
N ARG A 2 13.30 12.57 -10.17
CA ARG A 2 13.52 12.14 -11.56
C ARG A 2 12.96 10.72 -11.71
N ILE A 3 11.75 10.64 -12.26
CA ILE A 3 11.10 9.39 -12.62
C ILE A 3 11.83 8.82 -13.85
N ARG A 4 12.33 7.58 -13.78
CA ARG A 4 12.92 6.90 -14.94
C ARG A 4 11.80 6.26 -15.77
N PRO A 5 11.67 6.56 -17.07
CA PRO A 5 10.75 5.81 -17.91
C PRO A 5 11.41 4.48 -18.32
N VAL A 6 10.57 3.54 -18.78
CA VAL A 6 10.90 2.24 -19.39
C VAL A 6 10.87 0.99 -18.49
N HIS A 7 10.05 0.94 -17.44
CA HIS A 7 9.50 -0.34 -16.96
C HIS A 7 8.02 -0.16 -16.63
N GLY A 8 7.15 -0.99 -17.21
CA GLY A 8 5.69 -0.92 -17.02
C GLY A 8 5.19 -1.30 -15.62
N ALA A 9 6.09 -1.39 -14.63
CA ALA A 9 5.84 -1.87 -13.27
C ALA A 9 6.34 -0.86 -12.21
N ASP A 10 6.31 0.44 -12.52
CA ASP A 10 6.60 1.47 -11.53
C ASP A 10 5.46 1.58 -10.51
N VAL A 11 5.76 1.29 -9.25
CA VAL A 11 4.91 1.71 -8.12
C VAL A 11 5.21 3.17 -7.79
N VAL A 12 4.15 3.97 -7.69
CA VAL A 12 4.21 5.39 -7.38
C VAL A 12 3.50 5.62 -6.05
N ILE A 13 4.17 6.30 -5.12
CA ILE A 13 3.54 6.82 -3.92
C ILE A 13 2.68 8.02 -4.32
N CYS A 14 1.39 7.93 -4.06
CA CYS A 14 0.37 8.90 -4.46
C CYS A 14 0.00 9.84 -3.31
N SER A 15 0.09 9.36 -2.08
CA SER A 15 -0.22 10.11 -0.87
C SER A 15 0.65 9.65 0.28
N CYS A 16 0.80 10.53 1.27
CA CYS A 16 1.43 10.23 2.54
C CYS A 16 0.60 10.93 3.61
N GLU A 17 0.13 10.17 4.58
CA GLU A 17 -0.54 10.68 5.75
C GLU A 17 0.23 10.28 7.00
N GLU A 18 0.41 11.24 7.91
CA GLU A 18 1.14 11.04 9.14
C GLU A 18 0.18 10.96 10.32
N PHE A 19 0.24 9.84 11.04
CA PHE A 19 -0.43 9.61 12.30
C PHE A 19 0.58 9.70 13.45
N PRO A 20 0.15 9.80 14.72
CA PRO A 20 1.07 9.92 15.85
C PRO A 20 2.18 8.84 15.84
N SER A 21 1.83 7.59 15.58
CA SER A 21 2.74 6.43 15.63
C SER A 21 3.05 5.79 14.26
N PHE A 22 2.48 6.30 13.17
CA PHE A 22 2.53 5.65 11.86
C PHE A 22 2.69 6.66 10.71
N PHE A 23 3.30 6.23 9.62
CA PHE A 23 3.11 6.84 8.30
C PHE A 23 2.29 5.90 7.44
N VAL A 24 1.33 6.45 6.69
CA VAL A 24 0.47 5.69 5.78
C VAL A 24 0.68 6.21 4.38
N PHE A 25 1.01 5.31 3.46
CA PHE A 25 1.29 5.64 2.06
C PHE A 25 0.26 5.00 1.13
N GLY A 26 -0.47 5.85 0.42
CA GLY A 26 -1.24 5.42 -0.75
C GLY A 26 -0.32 5.24 -1.94
N TYR A 27 -0.53 4.20 -2.73
CA TYR A 27 0.31 3.89 -3.88
C TYR A 27 -0.52 3.28 -5.01
N ASN A 28 -0.01 3.39 -6.24
CA ASN A 28 -0.57 2.70 -7.39
C ASN A 28 0.49 2.50 -8.48
N THR A 29 0.15 1.82 -9.58
CA THR A 29 1.06 1.80 -10.72
C THR A 29 1.06 3.16 -11.42
N ARG A 30 2.22 3.55 -11.96
CA ARG A 30 2.31 4.73 -12.85
C ARG A 30 1.31 4.65 -14.00
N ARG A 31 1.10 3.44 -14.54
CA ARG A 31 0.20 3.22 -15.68
C ARG A 31 -1.25 3.52 -15.30
N PHE A 32 -1.69 3.09 -14.12
CA PHE A 32 -3.01 3.44 -13.60
C PHE A 32 -3.16 4.96 -13.45
N LEU A 33 -2.18 5.65 -12.88
CA LEU A 33 -2.27 7.10 -12.67
C LEU A 33 -2.36 7.92 -13.97
N ILE A 34 -1.82 7.40 -15.07
CA ILE A 34 -1.90 8.04 -16.39
C ILE A 34 -3.18 7.65 -17.13
N GLY A 35 -3.49 6.35 -17.15
CA GLY A 35 -4.51 5.78 -18.02
C GLY A 35 -5.87 5.55 -17.35
N MET A 36 -5.92 5.57 -16.02
CA MET A 36 -7.11 5.33 -15.18
C MET A 36 -7.84 4.01 -15.49
N LYS A 37 -7.15 3.05 -16.11
CA LYS A 37 -7.69 1.71 -16.40
C LYS A 37 -7.58 0.84 -15.16
N LEU A 38 -8.71 0.34 -14.68
CA LEU A 38 -8.76 -0.48 -13.46
C LEU A 38 -7.83 -1.70 -13.52
N THR A 39 -7.68 -2.30 -14.71
CA THR A 39 -6.77 -3.44 -14.94
C THR A 39 -5.29 -3.13 -14.68
N ASP A 40 -4.92 -1.85 -14.68
CA ASP A 40 -3.57 -1.40 -14.38
C ASP A 40 -3.43 -0.98 -12.90
N SER A 41 -4.51 -1.01 -12.12
CA SER A 41 -4.52 -0.56 -10.73
C SER A 41 -4.03 -1.63 -9.75
N LEU A 42 -3.52 -1.19 -8.60
CA LEU A 42 -3.23 -2.05 -7.45
C LEU A 42 -4.44 -2.19 -6.50
N VAL A 43 -5.66 -2.12 -7.05
CA VAL A 43 -6.90 -2.25 -6.26
C VAL A 43 -6.94 -3.59 -5.53
N GLY A 44 -7.50 -3.58 -4.32
CA GLY A 44 -7.58 -4.77 -3.44
C GLY A 44 -6.48 -4.81 -2.38
N ASN A 45 -5.35 -4.12 -2.60
CA ASN A 45 -4.38 -3.87 -1.54
C ASN A 45 -4.72 -2.56 -0.84
N GLY A 46 -4.70 -2.53 0.49
CA GLY A 46 -4.77 -1.28 1.23
C GLY A 46 -3.42 -0.55 1.24
N PRO A 47 -3.35 0.62 1.90
CA PRO A 47 -2.15 1.45 1.92
C PRO A 47 -1.01 0.76 2.68
N VAL A 48 0.23 1.18 2.40
CA VAL A 48 1.38 0.73 3.19
C VAL A 48 1.41 1.49 4.51
N VAL A 49 1.41 0.76 5.62
CA VAL A 49 1.55 1.30 6.96
C VAL A 49 2.98 1.07 7.45
N VAL A 50 3.65 2.15 7.84
CA VAL A 50 5.02 2.14 8.36
C VAL A 50 5.00 2.62 9.81
N PRO A 51 5.19 1.72 10.79
CA PRO A 51 5.31 2.10 12.19
C PRO A 51 6.57 2.94 12.45
N LYS A 52 6.41 4.08 13.13
CA LYS A 52 7.55 4.93 13.52
C LYS A 52 8.46 4.28 14.56
N SER A 53 7.96 3.27 15.26
CA SER A 53 8.72 2.46 16.22
C SER A 53 9.81 1.60 15.58
N GLY A 54 9.80 1.44 14.24
CA GLY A 54 10.67 0.50 13.53
C GLY A 54 10.15 -0.94 13.52
N ALA A 55 8.93 -1.18 14.01
CA ALA A 55 8.24 -2.45 13.82
C ALA A 55 8.02 -2.76 12.32
N PRO A 56 7.80 -4.03 11.94
CA PRO A 56 7.57 -4.40 10.55
C PRO A 56 6.44 -3.59 9.91
N LEU A 57 6.65 -3.19 8.65
CA LEU A 57 5.63 -2.59 7.82
C LEU A 57 4.54 -3.59 7.47
N TYR A 58 3.36 -3.10 7.15
CA TYR A 58 2.23 -3.93 6.75
C TYR A 58 1.30 -3.23 5.77
N LEU A 59 0.38 -3.97 5.16
CA LEU A 59 -0.68 -3.42 4.33
C LEU A 59 -1.95 -3.27 5.17
N GLY A 60 -2.61 -2.12 5.06
CA GLY A 60 -3.99 -1.99 5.51
C GLY A 60 -4.94 -2.87 4.68
N GLY A 61 -6.12 -3.13 5.21
CA GLY A 61 -7.25 -3.69 4.48
C GLY A 61 -8.02 -2.60 3.72
N SER A 62 -8.72 -3.01 2.65
CA SER A 62 -9.62 -2.14 1.89
C SER A 62 -11.06 -2.08 2.45
N GLY A 63 -11.31 -2.69 3.62
CA GLY A 63 -12.65 -2.89 4.18
C GLY A 63 -13.15 -1.79 5.12
N SER A 64 -12.26 -0.92 5.61
CA SER A 64 -12.58 0.17 6.55
C SER A 64 -11.59 1.34 6.38
N PRO A 65 -11.87 2.52 6.96
CA PRO A 65 -10.89 3.62 7.03
C PRO A 65 -9.58 3.16 7.68
N ILE A 66 -8.44 3.69 7.20
CA ILE A 66 -7.12 3.21 7.64
C ILE A 66 -6.85 3.55 9.11
N GLU A 67 -7.40 4.65 9.60
CA GLU A 67 -7.26 5.14 10.98
C GLU A 67 -7.79 4.14 11.99
N GLU A 68 -8.83 3.40 11.62
CA GLU A 68 -9.48 2.37 12.43
C GLU A 68 -8.65 1.08 12.51
N GLN A 69 -7.70 0.88 11.57
CA GLN A 69 -6.86 -0.31 11.46
C GLN A 69 -5.46 -0.12 12.06
N LEU A 70 -5.11 1.10 12.48
CA LEU A 70 -3.76 1.40 12.97
C LEU A 70 -3.51 0.72 14.33
N GLY A 71 -2.45 -0.09 14.40
CA GLY A 71 -2.13 -0.88 15.59
C GLY A 71 -2.72 -2.29 15.57
N GLU A 72 -3.61 -2.61 14.63
CA GLU A 72 -3.94 -3.99 14.28
C GLU A 72 -2.75 -4.59 13.51
N ARG A 73 -2.26 -5.76 13.92
CA ARG A 73 -1.22 -6.47 13.15
C ARG A 73 -1.84 -6.96 11.83
N PRO A 74 -1.08 -7.03 10.73
CA PRO A 74 -1.61 -7.40 9.42
C PRO A 74 -2.42 -8.70 9.46
N ILE A 75 -3.45 -8.73 8.61
CA ILE A 75 -3.93 -9.95 7.98
C ILE A 75 -2.71 -10.56 7.27
N THR A 76 -2.03 -11.47 7.94
CA THR A 76 -1.09 -12.36 7.29
C THR A 76 -1.99 -13.46 6.75
N GLU A 77 -2.20 -13.49 5.43
CA GLU A 77 -2.59 -14.75 4.81
C GLU A 77 -1.43 -15.70 5.09
N GLU A 78 -1.59 -16.55 6.12
CA GLU A 78 -0.84 -17.79 6.22
C GLU A 78 -1.18 -18.58 4.95
N PHE A 79 -0.34 -18.46 3.93
CA PHE A 79 -0.38 -19.38 2.80
C PHE A 79 0.01 -20.75 3.37
N GLY A 80 -0.99 -21.51 3.82
CA GLY A 80 -0.82 -22.92 4.15
C GLY A 80 -0.25 -23.63 2.92
N GLU A 81 0.82 -24.40 3.12
CA GLU A 81 1.28 -25.33 2.09
C GLU A 81 0.14 -26.30 1.77
N PRO A 82 -0.19 -26.54 0.49
CA PRO A 82 -1.14 -27.58 0.15
C PRO A 82 -0.50 -28.96 0.41
N ASP A 83 -1.22 -29.80 1.15
CA ASP A 83 -0.93 -31.23 1.37
C ASP A 83 -0.82 -32.03 0.05
#